data_AF-A0A067EMI0-F1
#
_entry.id   AF-A0A067EMI0-F1
#
_cell.length_a   1.000
_cell.length_b   1.000
_cell.length_c   1.000
_cell.angle_alpha   90.00
_cell.angle_beta   90.00
_cell.angle_gamma   90.00
#
_symmetry.space_group_name_H-M   'P 1'
#
loop_
_entity.id
_entity.type
_entity.pdbx_description
1 polymer ?
#
loop_
_entity_poly.entity_id
_entity_poly.type
_entity_poly.pdbx_seq_one_letter_code
_entity_poly.pdbx_strand_id
1 'polypeptide(L)'
;MGDKVAGIKQKGGFRACTFVFVLSALENMGFIANGISMVLYFKNEMHFDIAGASNTLTNFFGSTFLLCLVGGFISDTYLSRFATCLVFGTLEVLSLVMLTIQAYSKSLHPPDCGKSSCLKGAIAAYFYGSLYLYSLGCGGNRGTLPALGAGQFDENDPKGAKALASYFNFYLFATTLAAMIGVTAIVYVFIDQGWWLGFLISSVATLIGLIALAIGKPFYRIQQPGESPLVRVAQVPHSLPIPFLFGPKSLKPLEMILKYTRHKINIYKLKKTQSEEDYIFFSLEWSPILKSYIII
;
A
#
# COMPACT_ATOMS: atom_id res chain seq x y z
N MET A 1 48.39 -8.78 0.02
CA MET A 1 48.04 -8.93 -1.41
C MET A 1 46.52 -8.93 -1.47
N GLY A 2 45.93 -7.76 -1.75
CA GLY A 2 44.49 -7.54 -1.68
C GLY A 2 43.86 -7.84 -3.03
N ASP A 3 43.17 -8.97 -3.12
CA ASP A 3 42.37 -9.30 -4.29
C ASP A 3 41.13 -8.41 -4.33
N LYS A 4 41.26 -7.28 -5.03
CA LYS A 4 40.12 -6.55 -5.57
C LYS A 4 39.49 -7.43 -6.63
N VAL A 5 38.50 -8.22 -6.24
CA VAL A 5 37.61 -8.91 -7.18
C VAL A 5 36.96 -7.85 -8.07
N ALA A 6 37.27 -7.93 -9.36
CA ALA A 6 36.82 -7.02 -10.38
C ALA A 6 35.27 -7.01 -10.50
N GLY A 7 34.67 -5.82 -10.45
CA GLY A 7 33.51 -5.48 -11.26
C GLY A 7 32.12 -6.00 -10.86
N ILE A 8 31.84 -6.31 -9.59
CA ILE A 8 30.44 -6.54 -9.19
C ILE A 8 29.72 -5.18 -9.14
N LYS A 9 28.88 -4.87 -10.13
CA LYS A 9 27.95 -3.73 -10.07
C LYS A 9 27.16 -3.82 -8.77
N GLN A 10 27.36 -2.85 -7.88
CA GLN A 10 26.62 -2.77 -6.62
C GLN A 10 25.13 -2.61 -6.93
N LYS A 11 24.34 -3.64 -6.64
CA LYS A 11 22.88 -3.66 -6.83
C LYS A 11 22.18 -3.14 -5.57
N GLY A 12 21.03 -2.50 -5.73
CA GLY A 12 20.23 -1.95 -4.63
C GLY A 12 20.54 -0.50 -4.28
N GLY A 13 20.12 -0.09 -3.09
CA GLY A 13 20.19 1.30 -2.62
C GLY A 13 19.21 2.27 -3.30
N PHE A 14 19.36 3.56 -3.00
CA PHE A 14 18.41 4.60 -3.40
C PHE A 14 18.23 4.74 -4.92
N ARG A 15 19.26 4.43 -5.72
CA ARG A 15 19.15 4.46 -7.19
C ARG A 15 18.12 3.45 -7.70
N ALA A 16 18.04 2.27 -7.09
CA ALA A 16 17.02 1.28 -7.41
C ALA A 16 15.64 1.74 -6.90
N CYS A 17 15.59 2.33 -5.70
CA CYS A 17 14.36 2.85 -5.11
C CYS A 17 13.72 3.98 -5.93
N THR A 18 14.48 4.78 -6.69
CA THR A 18 13.91 5.83 -7.55
C THR A 18 12.85 5.28 -8.50
N PHE A 19 13.08 4.13 -9.12
CA PHE A 19 12.10 3.49 -10.01
C PHE A 19 10.86 3.01 -9.26
N VAL A 20 11.03 2.53 -8.02
CA VAL A 20 9.91 2.15 -7.13
C VAL A 20 9.09 3.37 -6.75
N PHE A 21 9.75 4.51 -6.44
CA PHE A 21 9.07 5.76 -6.12
C PHE A 21 8.28 6.29 -7.31
N VAL A 22 8.81 6.20 -8.53
CA VAL A 22 8.10 6.64 -9.75
C VAL A 22 6.81 5.85 -9.94
N LEU A 23 6.87 4.51 -9.89
CA LEU A 23 5.67 3.69 -10.00
C LEU A 23 4.69 3.99 -8.86
N SER A 24 5.16 4.02 -7.62
CA SER A 24 4.33 4.26 -6.43
C SER A 24 3.62 5.62 -6.50
N ALA A 25 4.32 6.67 -6.95
CA ALA A 25 3.74 7.99 -7.11
C ALA A 25 2.69 8.02 -8.23
N LEU A 26 3.01 7.48 -9.42
CA LEU A 26 2.08 7.50 -10.56
C LEU A 26 0.82 6.66 -10.30
N GLU A 27 0.98 5.48 -9.71
CA GLU A 27 -0.11 4.61 -9.31
C GLU A 27 -0.98 5.26 -8.23
N ASN A 28 -0.36 5.80 -7.17
CA ASN A 28 -1.11 6.38 -6.06
C ASN A 28 -1.87 7.66 -6.45
N MET A 29 -1.30 8.46 -7.37
CA MET A 29 -1.97 9.63 -7.94
C MET A 29 -3.28 9.26 -8.63
N GLY A 30 -3.25 8.28 -9.54
CA GLY A 30 -4.44 7.78 -10.24
C GLY A 30 -5.43 7.11 -9.28
N PHE A 31 -4.94 6.28 -8.36
CA PHE A 31 -5.80 5.56 -7.42
C PHE A 31 -6.65 6.48 -6.54
N ILE A 32 -6.04 7.52 -5.97
CA ILE A 32 -6.76 8.48 -5.12
C ILE A 32 -7.77 9.29 -5.92
N ALA A 33 -7.38 9.77 -7.11
CA ALA A 33 -8.28 10.50 -8.00
C ALA A 33 -9.49 9.65 -8.41
N ASN A 34 -9.23 8.43 -8.89
CA ASN A 34 -10.26 7.46 -9.25
C ASN A 34 -11.20 7.18 -8.06
N GLY A 35 -10.64 6.96 -6.87
CA GLY A 35 -11.41 6.64 -5.68
C GLY A 35 -12.39 7.74 -5.26
N ILE A 36 -11.96 9.01 -5.28
CA ILE A 36 -12.82 10.15 -4.89
C ILE A 36 -13.89 10.43 -5.96
N SER A 37 -13.55 10.26 -7.24
CA SER A 37 -14.44 10.58 -8.35
C SER A 37 -15.41 9.43 -8.71
N MET A 38 -15.13 8.19 -8.30
CA MET A 38 -15.92 7.01 -8.65
C MET A 38 -17.40 7.07 -8.20
N VAL A 39 -17.72 7.62 -7.02
CA VAL A 39 -19.13 7.74 -6.59
C VAL A 39 -19.91 8.63 -7.55
N LEU A 40 -19.31 9.73 -8.00
CA LEU A 40 -19.92 10.64 -8.97
C LEU A 40 -20.04 9.96 -10.34
N TYR A 41 -19.05 9.19 -10.77
CA TYR A 41 -19.13 8.39 -11.99
C TYR A 41 -20.27 7.37 -11.95
N PHE A 42 -20.37 6.59 -10.86
CA PHE A 42 -21.42 5.58 -10.72
C PHE A 42 -22.82 6.20 -10.69
N LYS A 43 -22.96 7.37 -10.07
CA LYS A 43 -24.22 8.10 -10.02
C LYS A 43 -24.59 8.72 -11.37
N ASN A 44 -23.65 9.43 -12.01
CA ASN A 44 -23.95 10.27 -13.17
C ASN A 44 -23.92 9.52 -14.50
N GLU A 45 -23.06 8.49 -14.65
CA GLU A 45 -22.92 7.73 -15.92
C GLU A 45 -23.54 6.33 -15.83
N MET A 46 -23.44 5.68 -14.67
CA MET A 46 -24.03 4.34 -14.45
C MET A 46 -25.41 4.37 -13.82
N HIS A 47 -25.94 5.58 -13.54
CA HIS A 47 -27.28 5.83 -13.03
C HIS A 47 -27.62 5.09 -11.73
N PHE A 48 -26.61 4.86 -10.87
CA PHE A 48 -26.82 4.30 -9.54
C PHE A 48 -27.44 5.34 -8.62
N ASP A 49 -28.21 4.88 -7.62
CA ASP A 49 -28.51 5.72 -6.47
C ASP A 49 -27.24 5.99 -5.64
N ILE A 50 -27.31 6.99 -4.77
CA ILE A 50 -26.15 7.40 -3.96
C ILE A 50 -25.71 6.27 -3.01
N ALA A 51 -26.67 5.48 -2.50
CA ALA A 51 -26.39 4.36 -1.60
C ALA A 51 -25.64 3.23 -2.31
N GLY A 52 -26.10 2.82 -3.50
CA GLY A 52 -25.50 1.79 -4.34
C GLY A 52 -24.14 2.20 -4.88
N ALA A 53 -23.97 3.46 -5.28
CA ALA A 53 -22.66 4.02 -5.65
C ALA A 53 -21.67 3.94 -4.48
N SER A 54 -22.07 4.38 -3.29
CA SER A 54 -21.22 4.38 -2.09
C SER A 54 -20.86 2.97 -1.63
N ASN A 55 -21.81 2.04 -1.68
CA ASN A 55 -21.58 0.61 -1.37
C ASN A 55 -20.61 -0.02 -2.37
N THR A 56 -20.77 0.27 -3.67
CA THR A 56 -19.88 -0.25 -4.72
C THR A 56 -18.46 0.26 -4.53
N LEU A 57 -18.27 1.55 -4.24
CA LEU A 57 -16.94 2.11 -3.95
C LEU A 57 -16.32 1.50 -2.68
N THR A 58 -17.11 1.36 -1.61
CA THR A 58 -16.62 0.78 -0.34
C THR A 58 -16.22 -0.68 -0.54
N ASN A 59 -17.00 -1.46 -1.30
CA ASN A 59 -16.68 -2.84 -1.65
C ASN A 59 -15.40 -2.92 -2.50
N PHE A 60 -15.19 -1.98 -3.43
CA PHE A 60 -13.97 -1.87 -4.21
C PHE A 60 -12.74 -1.63 -3.32
N PHE A 61 -12.81 -0.67 -2.41
CA PHE A 61 -11.72 -0.41 -1.46
C PHE A 61 -11.46 -1.61 -0.54
N GLY A 62 -12.52 -2.17 0.04
CA GLY A 62 -12.44 -3.37 0.88
C GLY A 62 -11.77 -4.53 0.16
N SER A 63 -12.17 -4.79 -1.10
CA SER A 63 -11.56 -5.83 -1.94
C SER A 63 -10.09 -5.53 -2.21
N THR A 64 -9.74 -4.28 -2.55
CA THR A 64 -8.35 -3.87 -2.84
C THR A 64 -7.43 -4.13 -1.65
N PHE A 65 -7.86 -3.76 -0.43
CA PHE A 65 -7.05 -3.95 0.77
C PHE A 65 -6.98 -5.40 1.24
N LEU A 66 -8.01 -6.22 1.00
CA LEU A 66 -7.94 -7.67 1.22
C LEU A 66 -6.98 -8.34 0.22
N LEU A 67 -7.06 -7.95 -1.05
CA LEU A 67 -6.19 -8.48 -2.12
C LEU A 67 -4.73 -8.02 -1.95
N CYS A 68 -4.47 -6.92 -1.23
CA CYS A 68 -3.14 -6.53 -0.81
C CYS A 68 -2.44 -7.59 0.05
N LEU A 69 -3.16 -8.22 0.99
CA LEU A 69 -2.62 -9.33 1.78
C LEU A 69 -2.30 -10.54 0.91
N VAL A 70 -3.17 -10.85 -0.05
CA VAL A 70 -2.99 -11.94 -1.01
C VAL A 70 -1.78 -11.68 -1.93
N GLY A 71 -1.63 -10.46 -2.43
CA GLY A 71 -0.49 -10.05 -3.24
C GLY A 71 0.84 -10.18 -2.50
N GLY A 72 0.88 -9.71 -1.25
CA GLY A 72 2.03 -9.89 -0.35
C GLY A 72 2.39 -11.36 -0.20
N PHE A 73 1.40 -12.20 0.13
CA PHE A 73 1.57 -13.64 0.28
C PHE A 73 2.12 -14.31 -0.98
N ILE A 74 1.60 -13.97 -2.16
CA ILE A 74 2.07 -14.49 -3.45
C ILE A 74 3.52 -14.10 -3.71
N SER A 75 3.89 -12.85 -3.40
CA SER A 75 5.24 -12.31 -3.63
C SER A 75 6.31 -12.84 -2.69
N ASP A 76 5.89 -13.34 -1.53
CA ASP A 76 6.80 -13.98 -0.60
C ASP A 76 6.93 -15.47 -0.97
N THR A 77 5.83 -16.16 -1.30
CA THR A 77 5.79 -17.63 -1.40
C THR A 77 6.06 -18.19 -2.81
N TYR A 78 5.49 -17.60 -3.86
CA TYR A 78 5.43 -18.21 -5.21
C TYR A 78 6.22 -17.45 -6.26
N LEU A 79 6.14 -16.11 -6.25
CA LEU A 79 6.73 -15.25 -7.27
C LEU A 79 7.72 -14.29 -6.60
N SER A 80 8.76 -13.86 -7.31
CA SER A 80 9.61 -12.78 -6.79
C SER A 80 8.80 -11.49 -6.64
N ARG A 81 9.13 -10.64 -5.66
CA ARG A 81 8.47 -9.33 -5.46
C ARG A 81 8.43 -8.48 -6.73
N PHE A 82 9.53 -8.48 -7.49
CA PHE A 82 9.61 -7.77 -8.78
C PHE A 82 8.64 -8.34 -9.82
N ALA A 83 8.62 -9.67 -10.02
CA ALA A 83 7.70 -10.30 -10.97
C ALA A 83 6.24 -10.08 -10.57
N THR A 84 5.96 -10.12 -9.27
CA THR A 84 4.63 -9.88 -8.71
C THR A 84 4.15 -8.47 -9.03
N CYS A 85 5.01 -7.45 -8.84
CA CYS A 85 4.69 -6.07 -9.21
C CYS A 85 4.40 -5.92 -10.70
N LEU A 86 5.15 -6.61 -11.57
CA LEU A 86 4.90 -6.55 -13.02
C LEU A 86 3.57 -7.18 -13.40
N VAL A 87 3.26 -8.37 -12.87
CA VAL A 87 2.00 -9.05 -13.16
C VAL A 87 0.82 -8.22 -12.68
N PHE A 88 0.78 -7.83 -11.41
CA PHE A 88 -0.32 -7.04 -10.88
C PHE A 88 -0.41 -5.64 -11.51
N GLY A 89 0.72 -4.99 -11.78
CA GLY A 89 0.74 -3.72 -12.52
C GLY A 89 0.16 -3.84 -13.94
N THR A 90 0.40 -4.93 -14.66
CA THR A 90 -0.25 -5.13 -15.98
C THR A 90 -1.76 -5.34 -15.87
N LEU A 91 -2.22 -6.05 -14.83
CA LEU A 91 -3.66 -6.23 -14.56
C LEU A 91 -4.31 -4.89 -14.20
N GLU A 92 -3.62 -4.04 -13.44
CA GLU A 92 -4.08 -2.69 -13.12
C GLU A 92 -4.23 -1.85 -14.39
N VAL A 93 -3.21 -1.78 -15.22
CA VAL A 93 -3.27 -1.02 -16.49
C VAL A 93 -4.40 -1.53 -17.37
N LEU A 94 -4.53 -2.85 -17.53
CA LEU A 94 -5.61 -3.47 -18.31
C LEU A 94 -6.99 -3.06 -17.78
N SER A 95 -7.19 -3.11 -16.46
CA SER A 95 -8.46 -2.73 -15.84
C SER A 95 -8.80 -1.25 -16.03
N LEU A 96 -7.79 -0.36 -15.95
CA LEU A 96 -7.98 1.06 -16.21
C LEU A 96 -8.33 1.31 -17.67
N VAL A 97 -7.72 0.59 -18.62
CA VAL A 97 -8.12 0.64 -20.04
C VAL A 97 -9.56 0.17 -20.22
N MET A 98 -9.97 -0.91 -19.54
CA MET A 98 -11.36 -1.38 -19.58
C MET A 98 -12.33 -0.32 -19.06
N LEU A 99 -11.99 0.35 -17.95
CA LEU A 99 -12.78 1.46 -17.38
C LEU A 99 -12.81 2.68 -18.31
N THR A 100 -11.72 2.99 -19.00
CA THR A 100 -11.70 4.04 -20.03
C THR A 100 -12.64 3.71 -21.18
N ILE A 101 -12.61 2.48 -21.70
CA ILE A 101 -13.52 2.03 -22.77
C ILE A 101 -14.97 2.09 -22.31
N GLN A 102 -15.24 1.66 -21.07
CA GLN A 102 -16.55 1.72 -20.44
C GLN A 102 -17.08 3.16 -20.37
N ALA A 103 -16.24 4.11 -19.95
CA ALA A 103 -16.61 5.52 -19.83
C ALA A 103 -16.71 6.24 -21.20
N TYR A 104 -16.02 5.75 -22.23
CA TYR A 104 -16.07 6.33 -23.58
C TYR A 104 -17.30 5.86 -24.37
N SER A 105 -17.66 4.58 -24.23
CA SER A 105 -18.71 3.97 -25.04
C SER A 105 -20.08 4.14 -24.39
N LYS A 106 -20.91 5.01 -24.97
CA LYS A 106 -22.31 5.20 -24.57
C LYS A 106 -23.15 3.92 -24.64
N SER A 107 -22.77 2.96 -25.49
CA SER A 107 -23.47 1.67 -25.60
C SER A 107 -23.27 0.78 -24.36
N LEU A 108 -22.23 1.02 -23.56
CA LEU A 108 -22.01 0.31 -22.31
C LEU A 108 -22.61 1.08 -21.11
N HIS A 109 -23.28 2.22 -21.30
CA HIS A 109 -23.99 2.90 -20.22
C HIS A 109 -25.41 2.33 -20.07
N PRO A 110 -25.85 1.97 -18.85
CA PRO A 110 -27.21 1.50 -18.63
C PRO A 110 -28.22 2.66 -18.72
N PRO A 111 -29.46 2.41 -19.14
CA PRO A 111 -30.54 3.40 -19.05
C PRO A 111 -30.95 3.64 -17.60
N ASP A 112 -31.43 4.86 -17.32
CA ASP A 112 -31.96 5.26 -16.01
C ASP A 112 -33.05 4.31 -15.53
N CYS A 113 -32.84 3.70 -14.36
CA CYS A 113 -33.76 2.71 -13.82
C CYS A 113 -34.30 3.03 -12.42
N GLY A 114 -33.82 4.11 -11.78
CA GLY A 114 -34.28 4.56 -10.46
C GLY A 114 -34.10 3.55 -9.33
N LYS A 115 -33.17 2.59 -9.45
CA LYS A 115 -32.86 1.55 -8.45
C LYS A 115 -31.40 1.64 -7.98
N SER A 116 -31.05 0.83 -6.98
CA SER A 116 -29.70 0.79 -6.41
C SER A 116 -28.59 0.35 -7.38
N SER A 117 -28.93 -0.44 -8.40
CA SER A 117 -28.06 -0.71 -9.54
C SER A 117 -28.90 -0.93 -10.80
N CYS A 118 -28.53 -0.22 -11.87
CA CYS A 118 -29.20 -0.30 -13.17
C CYS A 118 -28.51 -1.22 -14.17
N LEU A 119 -27.38 -1.83 -13.76
CA LEU A 119 -26.60 -2.71 -14.61
C LEU A 119 -27.26 -4.08 -14.75
N LYS A 120 -27.40 -4.56 -15.99
CA LYS A 120 -27.91 -5.90 -16.31
C LYS A 120 -27.07 -6.58 -17.39
N GLY A 121 -27.03 -7.90 -17.36
CA GLY A 121 -26.40 -8.72 -18.40
C GLY A 121 -24.92 -8.45 -18.59
N ALA A 122 -24.48 -8.36 -19.85
CA ALA A 122 -23.08 -8.21 -20.23
C ALA A 122 -22.45 -6.90 -19.72
N ILE A 123 -23.22 -5.82 -19.63
CA ILE A 123 -22.73 -4.52 -19.14
C ILE A 123 -22.34 -4.61 -17.66
N ALA A 124 -23.16 -5.28 -16.85
CA ALA A 124 -22.86 -5.52 -15.44
C ALA A 124 -21.57 -6.35 -15.28
N ALA A 125 -21.44 -7.43 -16.05
CA ALA A 125 -20.28 -8.30 -16.02
C ALA A 125 -18.99 -7.54 -16.41
N TYR A 126 -19.06 -6.70 -17.43
CA TYR A 126 -17.92 -5.88 -17.86
C TYR A 126 -17.52 -4.86 -16.79
N PHE A 127 -18.49 -4.10 -16.26
CA PHE A 127 -18.24 -3.09 -15.24
C PHE A 127 -17.68 -3.68 -13.94
N TYR A 128 -18.36 -4.66 -13.34
CA TYR A 128 -17.87 -5.29 -12.11
C TYR A 128 -16.58 -6.08 -12.36
N GLY A 129 -16.44 -6.74 -13.51
CA GLY A 129 -15.21 -7.40 -13.92
C GLY A 129 -14.02 -6.44 -13.96
N SER A 130 -14.20 -5.26 -14.56
CA SER A 130 -13.16 -4.22 -14.60
C SER A 130 -12.82 -3.68 -13.21
N LEU A 131 -13.81 -3.43 -12.34
CA LEU A 131 -13.58 -2.96 -10.97
C LEU A 131 -12.85 -3.98 -10.09
N TYR A 132 -13.23 -5.25 -10.17
CA TYR A 132 -12.56 -6.30 -9.40
C TYR A 132 -11.15 -6.56 -9.93
N LEU A 133 -10.95 -6.52 -11.25
CA LEU A 133 -9.62 -6.61 -11.84
C LEU A 133 -8.74 -5.43 -11.41
N TYR A 134 -9.32 -4.23 -11.32
CA TYR A 134 -8.63 -3.05 -10.80
C TYR A 134 -8.26 -3.21 -9.33
N SER A 135 -9.17 -3.74 -8.51
CA SER A 135 -8.87 -4.03 -7.11
C SER A 135 -7.76 -5.07 -6.93
N LEU A 136 -7.69 -6.05 -7.84
CA LEU A 136 -6.66 -7.08 -7.87
C LEU A 136 -5.28 -6.51 -8.25
N GLY A 137 -5.22 -5.70 -9.30
CA GLY A 137 -4.00 -5.02 -9.73
C GLY A 137 -3.45 -4.08 -8.65
N CYS A 138 -4.24 -3.10 -8.23
CA CYS A 138 -3.83 -2.14 -7.20
C CYS A 138 -3.52 -2.82 -5.87
N GLY A 139 -4.34 -3.78 -5.44
CA GLY A 139 -4.13 -4.51 -4.20
C GLY A 139 -2.79 -5.23 -4.23
N GLY A 140 -2.55 -6.01 -5.27
CA GLY A 140 -1.32 -6.77 -5.45
C GLY A 140 -0.06 -5.89 -5.46
N ASN A 141 -0.09 -4.76 -6.15
CA ASN A 141 1.04 -3.82 -6.15
C ASN A 141 1.27 -3.19 -4.77
N ARG A 142 0.20 -2.73 -4.10
CA ARG A 142 0.31 -2.11 -2.77
C ARG A 142 0.89 -3.04 -1.71
N GLY A 143 0.63 -4.34 -1.81
CA GLY A 143 1.20 -5.34 -0.88
C GLY A 143 2.67 -5.65 -1.11
N THR A 144 3.19 -5.39 -2.32
CA THR A 144 4.46 -5.96 -2.77
C THR A 144 5.51 -4.90 -3.12
N LEU A 145 5.07 -3.75 -3.64
CA LEU A 145 5.94 -2.65 -4.08
C LEU A 145 6.74 -2.01 -2.94
N PRO A 146 6.17 -1.71 -1.75
CA PRO A 146 6.97 -1.21 -0.62
C PRO A 146 8.03 -2.22 -0.18
N ALA A 147 7.69 -3.52 -0.20
CA ALA A 147 8.58 -4.61 0.19
C ALA A 147 9.70 -4.84 -0.84
N LEU A 148 9.45 -4.59 -2.12
CA LEU A 148 10.47 -4.60 -3.17
C LEU A 148 11.52 -3.49 -2.93
N GLY A 149 11.07 -2.27 -2.61
CA GLY A 149 11.96 -1.15 -2.33
C GLY A 149 12.71 -1.29 -1.00
N ALA A 150 12.05 -1.82 0.04
CA ALA A 150 12.69 -2.16 1.30
C ALA A 150 13.82 -3.20 1.12
N GLY A 151 13.58 -4.20 0.26
CA GLY A 151 14.57 -5.25 -0.06
C GLY A 151 15.84 -4.75 -0.76
N GLN A 152 15.94 -3.47 -1.08
CA GLN A 152 17.13 -2.84 -1.65
C GLN A 152 18.19 -2.46 -0.61
N PHE A 153 17.86 -2.53 0.68
CA PHE A 153 18.75 -2.22 1.80
C PHE A 153 19.02 -3.47 2.64
N ASP A 154 20.19 -3.52 3.29
CA ASP A 154 20.55 -4.61 4.21
C ASP A 154 20.26 -4.18 5.66
N GLU A 155 19.41 -4.92 6.37
CA GLU A 155 19.08 -4.61 7.78
C GLU A 155 20.23 -4.93 8.74
N ASN A 156 21.15 -5.82 8.35
CA ASN A 156 22.25 -6.24 9.24
C ASN A 156 23.37 -5.19 9.32
N ASP A 157 23.40 -4.23 8.39
CA ASP A 157 24.32 -3.10 8.41
C ASP A 157 23.63 -1.89 9.08
N PRO A 158 24.20 -1.28 10.14
CA PRO A 158 23.64 -0.07 10.75
C PRO A 158 23.42 1.09 9.76
N LYS A 159 24.24 1.19 8.70
CA LYS A 159 24.01 2.18 7.63
C LYS A 159 22.79 1.82 6.77
N GLY A 160 22.60 0.54 6.47
CA GLY A 160 21.47 0.02 5.72
C GLY A 160 20.15 0.17 6.46
N ALA A 161 20.12 -0.12 7.77
CA ALA A 161 18.95 0.10 8.62
C ALA A 161 18.51 1.58 8.67
N LYS A 162 19.45 2.51 8.78
CA LYS A 162 19.16 3.95 8.73
C LYS A 162 18.65 4.39 7.36
N ALA A 163 19.21 3.84 6.28
CA ALA A 163 18.77 4.10 4.92
C ALA A 163 17.36 3.55 4.63
N LEU A 164 17.00 2.40 5.21
CA LEU A 164 15.67 1.81 5.12
C LEU A 164 14.60 2.70 5.76
N ALA A 165 14.87 3.28 6.94
CA ALA A 165 13.96 4.24 7.56
C ALA A 165 13.78 5.50 6.68
N SER A 166 14.87 6.02 6.13
CA SER A 166 14.80 7.13 5.17
C SER A 166 14.02 6.77 3.91
N TYR A 167 14.15 5.54 3.40
CA TYR A 167 13.37 5.05 2.26
C TYR A 167 11.86 5.14 2.53
N PHE A 168 11.38 4.68 3.68
CA PHE A 168 9.95 4.77 4.01
C PHE A 168 9.48 6.22 4.17
N ASN A 169 10.31 7.11 4.73
CA ASN A 169 9.99 8.55 4.78
C ASN A 169 9.84 9.15 3.38
N PHE A 170 10.77 8.85 2.45
CA PHE A 170 10.68 9.31 1.07
C PHE A 170 9.51 8.66 0.31
N TYR A 171 9.24 7.39 0.56
CA TYR A 171 8.10 6.67 -0.02
C TYR A 171 6.79 7.35 0.36
N LEU A 172 6.57 7.61 1.66
CA LEU A 172 5.37 8.28 2.16
C LEU A 172 5.25 9.70 1.62
N PHE A 173 6.35 10.46 1.60
CA PHE A 173 6.38 11.79 1.01
C PHE A 173 5.97 11.78 -0.46
N ALA A 174 6.55 10.89 -1.27
CA ALA A 174 6.24 10.74 -2.69
C ALA A 174 4.77 10.36 -2.92
N THR A 175 4.23 9.39 -2.17
CA THR A 175 2.83 8.98 -2.30
C THR A 175 1.85 10.07 -1.87
N THR A 176 2.21 10.86 -0.86
CA THR A 176 1.37 11.96 -0.36
C THR A 176 1.35 13.11 -1.37
N LEU A 177 2.50 13.48 -1.92
CA LEU A 177 2.59 14.48 -2.98
C LEU A 177 1.79 14.06 -4.22
N ALA A 178 1.92 12.79 -4.63
CA ALA A 178 1.14 12.21 -5.71
C ALA A 178 -0.37 12.27 -5.44
N ALA A 179 -0.81 11.95 -4.21
CA ALA A 179 -2.22 12.05 -3.83
C ALA A 179 -2.73 13.51 -3.95
N MET A 180 -1.98 14.50 -3.47
CA MET A 180 -2.35 15.92 -3.61
C MET A 180 -2.53 16.33 -5.08
N ILE A 181 -1.63 15.89 -5.96
CA ILE A 181 -1.74 16.14 -7.40
C ILE A 181 -2.95 15.42 -8.00
N GLY A 182 -3.21 14.18 -7.59
CA GLY A 182 -4.36 13.40 -8.05
C GLY A 182 -5.70 14.07 -7.73
N VAL A 183 -5.88 14.50 -6.48
CA VAL A 183 -7.11 15.17 -6.02
C VAL A 183 -7.34 16.54 -6.66
N THR A 184 -6.27 17.20 -7.13
CA THR A 184 -6.38 18.53 -7.76
C THR A 184 -6.49 18.42 -9.27
N ALA A 185 -5.46 17.90 -9.93
CA ALA A 185 -5.36 17.90 -11.39
C ALA A 185 -6.27 16.84 -12.04
N ILE A 186 -6.22 15.58 -11.59
CA ILE A 186 -6.98 14.50 -12.25
C ILE A 186 -8.48 14.64 -11.96
N VAL A 187 -8.86 14.98 -10.71
CA VAL A 187 -10.27 15.25 -10.38
C VAL A 187 -10.83 16.42 -11.18
N TYR A 188 -10.04 17.46 -11.44
CA TYR A 188 -10.44 18.54 -12.34
C TYR A 188 -10.77 18.02 -13.75
N VAL A 189 -9.93 17.15 -14.31
CA VAL A 189 -10.19 16.50 -15.60
C VAL A 189 -11.48 15.68 -15.58
N PHE A 190 -11.73 14.93 -14.50
CA PHE A 190 -12.95 14.12 -14.37
C PHE A 190 -14.23 14.95 -14.46
N ILE A 191 -14.24 16.13 -13.84
CA ILE A 191 -15.44 16.96 -13.73
C ILE A 191 -15.63 17.83 -14.98
N ASP A 192 -14.55 18.35 -15.57
CA ASP A 192 -14.62 19.37 -16.62
C ASP A 192 -14.45 18.80 -18.05
N GLN A 193 -13.56 17.81 -18.23
CA GLN A 193 -13.17 17.30 -19.56
C GLN A 193 -13.80 15.94 -19.87
N GLY A 194 -14.19 15.20 -18.83
CA GLY A 194 -14.98 13.97 -18.94
C GLY A 194 -14.28 12.75 -18.35
N TRP A 195 -15.10 11.73 -18.06
CA TRP A 195 -14.70 10.54 -17.32
C TRP A 195 -13.64 9.70 -18.01
N TRP A 196 -13.80 9.48 -19.31
CA TRP A 196 -12.87 8.66 -20.09
C TRP A 196 -11.45 9.24 -20.09
N LEU A 197 -11.29 10.57 -20.12
CA LEU A 197 -9.99 11.24 -20.07
C LEU A 197 -9.31 11.03 -18.73
N GLY A 198 -10.01 11.18 -17.61
CA GLY A 198 -9.43 10.97 -16.28
C GLY A 198 -8.95 9.54 -16.07
N PHE A 199 -9.73 8.54 -16.52
CA PHE A 199 -9.31 7.14 -16.49
C PHE A 199 -8.14 6.87 -17.45
N LEU A 200 -8.14 7.48 -18.64
CA LEU A 200 -7.06 7.33 -19.61
C LEU A 200 -5.73 7.91 -19.09
N ILE A 201 -5.75 9.12 -18.50
CA ILE A 201 -4.57 9.74 -17.91
C ILE A 201 -4.02 8.85 -16.78
N SER A 202 -4.90 8.33 -15.93
CA SER A 202 -4.51 7.38 -14.88
C SER A 202 -3.89 6.11 -15.45
N SER A 203 -4.47 5.54 -16.52
CA SER A 203 -3.94 4.36 -17.21
C SER A 203 -2.54 4.60 -17.78
N VAL A 204 -2.34 5.71 -18.49
CA VAL A 204 -1.06 6.08 -19.08
C VAL A 204 -0.02 6.36 -18.00
N ALA A 205 -0.40 7.05 -16.91
CA ALA A 205 0.49 7.30 -15.78
C ALA A 205 0.98 5.99 -15.14
N THR A 206 0.07 5.08 -14.81
CA THR A 206 0.44 3.76 -14.25
C THR A 206 1.29 2.96 -15.24
N LEU A 207 0.99 2.99 -16.54
CA LEU A 207 1.79 2.32 -17.56
C LEU A 207 3.23 2.87 -17.64
N ILE A 208 3.40 4.20 -17.60
CA ILE A 208 4.72 4.82 -17.54
C ILE A 208 5.48 4.38 -16.29
N GLY A 209 4.81 4.36 -15.13
CA GLY A 209 5.38 3.84 -13.88
C GLY A 209 5.82 2.39 -13.99
N LEU A 210 5.01 1.54 -14.62
CA LEU A 210 5.30 0.13 -14.80
C LEU A 210 6.49 -0.10 -15.74
N ILE A 211 6.58 0.66 -16.83
CA ILE A 211 7.72 0.65 -17.74
C ILE A 211 8.99 1.11 -17.00
N ALA A 212 8.90 2.17 -16.19
CA ALA A 212 10.02 2.63 -15.37
C ALA A 212 10.50 1.56 -14.39
N LEU A 213 9.57 0.84 -13.73
CA LEU A 213 9.90 -0.31 -12.89
C LEU A 213 10.61 -1.40 -13.69
N ALA A 214 10.12 -1.74 -14.87
CA ALA A 214 10.72 -2.76 -15.73
C ALA A 214 12.15 -2.40 -16.17
N ILE A 215 12.39 -1.14 -16.56
CA ILE A 215 13.72 -0.60 -16.90
C ILE A 215 14.66 -0.64 -15.70
N GLY A 216 14.12 -0.55 -14.48
CA GLY A 216 14.87 -0.65 -13.22
C GLY A 216 15.49 -2.02 -12.94
N LYS A 217 15.10 -3.09 -13.66
CA LYS A 217 15.54 -4.48 -13.45
C LYS A 217 17.04 -4.68 -13.17
N PRO A 218 17.99 -4.12 -13.95
CA PRO A 218 19.43 -4.33 -13.70
C PRO A 218 19.96 -3.68 -12.42
N PHE A 219 19.22 -2.73 -11.83
CA PHE A 219 19.60 -2.04 -10.60
C PHE A 219 19.09 -2.73 -9.33
N TYR A 220 18.04 -3.55 -9.42
CA TYR A 220 17.44 -4.19 -8.24
C TYR A 220 18.28 -5.32 -7.66
N ARG A 221 18.34 -5.36 -6.32
CA ARG A 221 18.63 -6.56 -5.54
C ARG A 221 17.35 -7.39 -5.48
N ILE A 222 17.24 -8.39 -6.36
CA ILE A 222 16.09 -9.31 -6.40
C ILE A 222 16.37 -10.43 -5.40
N GLN A 223 15.55 -10.48 -4.34
CA GLN A 223 15.57 -11.56 -3.37
C GLN A 223 14.77 -12.75 -3.93
N GLN A 224 15.24 -13.97 -3.66
CA GLN A 224 14.44 -15.15 -3.99
C GLN A 224 13.22 -15.25 -3.06
N PRO A 225 12.09 -15.80 -3.54
CA PRO A 225 10.93 -16.07 -2.69
C PRO A 225 11.34 -16.86 -1.43
N GLY A 226 10.80 -16.48 -0.27
CA GLY A 226 11.08 -17.11 1.02
C GLY A 226 9.78 -17.60 1.67
N GLU A 227 9.84 -18.29 2.80
CA GLU A 227 8.62 -18.74 3.46
C GLU A 227 7.82 -17.55 4.04
N SER A 228 6.60 -17.33 3.54
CA SER A 228 5.73 -16.27 4.04
C SER A 228 5.44 -16.46 5.54
N PRO A 229 5.52 -15.40 6.36
CA PRO A 229 5.14 -15.44 7.78
C PRO A 229 3.70 -15.93 8.01
N LEU A 230 2.79 -15.72 7.04
CA LEU A 230 1.41 -16.21 7.12
C LEU A 230 1.33 -17.73 7.10
N VAL A 231 2.22 -18.42 6.38
CA VAL A 231 2.29 -19.90 6.42
C VAL A 231 2.66 -20.37 7.83
N ARG A 232 3.62 -19.71 8.48
CA ARG A 232 4.01 -20.01 9.86
C ARG A 232 2.86 -19.80 10.84
N VAL A 233 2.10 -18.71 10.70
CA VAL A 233 0.90 -18.47 11.53
C VAL A 233 -0.20 -19.50 11.25
N ALA A 234 -0.42 -19.88 9.99
CA ALA A 234 -1.43 -20.86 9.59
C ALA A 234 -1.09 -22.31 9.99
N GLN A 235 0.19 -22.63 10.20
CA GLN A 235 0.63 -23.93 10.71
C GLN A 235 0.39 -24.09 12.23
N VAL A 236 0.33 -22.99 12.99
CA VAL A 236 0.11 -23.02 14.44
C VAL A 236 -1.22 -23.69 14.83
N PRO A 237 -2.38 -23.42 14.18
CA PRO A 237 -3.65 -24.11 14.44
C PRO A 237 -3.57 -25.65 14.37
N HIS A 238 -2.75 -26.21 13.47
CA HIS A 238 -2.62 -27.66 13.33
C HIS A 238 -1.69 -28.29 14.39
N SER A 239 -0.84 -27.47 15.01
CA SER A 239 0.07 -27.88 16.10
C SER A 239 -0.52 -27.70 17.51
N LEU A 240 -1.67 -27.05 17.63
CA LEU A 240 -2.40 -26.92 18.90
C LEU A 240 -3.36 -28.10 19.06
N PRO A 241 -3.17 -28.99 20.05
CA PRO A 241 -4.18 -29.98 20.37
C PRO A 241 -5.49 -29.27 20.73
N ILE A 242 -6.58 -29.73 20.10
CA ILE A 242 -7.95 -29.19 20.16
C ILE A 242 -8.62 -29.15 21.56
N PRO A 243 -8.11 -29.71 22.69
CA PRO A 243 -8.80 -29.55 23.97
C PRO A 243 -8.84 -28.11 24.53
N PHE A 244 -8.13 -27.14 23.95
CA PHE A 244 -8.01 -25.81 24.55
C PHE A 244 -9.20 -24.86 24.27
N LEU A 245 -10.07 -25.15 23.28
CA LEU A 245 -11.17 -24.25 22.90
C LEU A 245 -12.50 -24.52 23.63
N PHE A 246 -12.68 -25.68 24.27
CA PHE A 246 -13.93 -26.05 24.96
C PHE A 246 -13.69 -26.82 26.26
N GLY A 247 -12.92 -26.24 27.19
CA GLY A 247 -12.76 -26.79 28.55
C GLY A 247 -13.05 -25.73 29.62
N PRO A 248 -14.05 -25.90 30.51
CA PRO A 248 -14.32 -24.96 31.57
C PRO A 248 -13.30 -25.18 32.69
N LYS A 249 -12.09 -24.62 32.55
CA LYS A 249 -11.10 -24.35 33.62
C LYS A 249 -9.76 -23.94 33.00
N SER A 250 -9.61 -22.65 32.69
CA SER A 250 -8.29 -22.10 32.37
C SER A 250 -8.26 -20.59 32.62
N LEU A 251 -8.17 -20.22 33.90
CA LEU A 251 -7.86 -18.86 34.37
C LEU A 251 -6.34 -18.58 34.38
N LYS A 252 -5.54 -19.37 33.64
CA LYS A 252 -4.06 -19.21 33.55
C LYS A 252 -3.58 -18.26 32.44
N PRO A 253 -4.27 -18.07 31.29
CA PRO A 253 -3.82 -17.13 30.25
C PRO A 253 -3.85 -15.68 30.73
N LEU A 254 -4.83 -15.32 31.57
CA LEU A 254 -4.98 -13.95 32.08
C LEU A 254 -3.87 -13.59 33.08
N GLU A 255 -3.47 -14.54 33.93
CA GLU A 255 -2.32 -14.42 34.84
C GLU A 255 -1.01 -14.22 34.05
N MET A 256 -0.82 -14.96 32.94
CA MET A 256 0.36 -14.80 32.09
C MET A 256 0.36 -13.45 31.36
N ILE A 257 -0.79 -13.01 30.84
CA ILE A 257 -0.94 -11.69 30.21
C ILE A 257 -0.74 -10.57 31.24
N LEU A 258 -1.25 -10.72 32.47
CA LEU A 258 -1.03 -9.76 33.55
C LEU A 258 0.43 -9.73 33.99
N LYS A 259 1.11 -10.87 34.07
CA LYS A 259 2.53 -10.95 34.42
C LYS A 259 3.41 -10.33 33.33
N TYR A 260 3.10 -10.58 32.06
CA TYR A 260 3.80 -9.98 30.92
C TYR A 260 3.55 -8.48 30.81
N THR A 261 2.31 -8.03 30.99
CA THR A 261 1.94 -6.61 30.99
C THR A 261 2.59 -5.87 32.16
N ARG A 262 2.59 -6.47 33.37
CA ARG A 262 3.27 -5.91 34.56
C ARG A 262 4.80 -5.85 34.38
N HIS A 263 5.39 -6.85 33.73
CA HIS A 263 6.82 -6.85 33.42
C HIS A 263 7.19 -5.76 32.40
N LYS A 264 6.41 -5.60 31.32
CA LYS A 264 6.61 -4.50 30.36
C LYS A 264 6.40 -3.13 31.00
N ILE A 265 5.37 -2.94 31.82
CA ILE A 265 5.14 -1.68 32.54
C ILE A 265 6.32 -1.34 33.47
N ASN A 266 6.87 -2.32 34.19
CA ASN A 266 8.06 -2.10 35.02
C ASN A 266 9.30 -1.77 34.19
N ILE A 267 9.51 -2.40 33.03
CA ILE A 267 10.60 -2.04 32.11
C ILE A 267 10.42 -0.61 31.59
N TYR A 268 9.20 -0.21 31.22
CA TYR A 268 8.93 1.18 30.79
C TYR A 268 9.11 2.19 31.92
N LYS A 269 8.72 1.87 33.15
CA LYS A 269 9.01 2.71 34.33
C LYS A 269 10.51 2.85 34.57
N LEU A 270 11.27 1.75 34.52
CA LEU A 270 12.73 1.76 34.70
C LEU A 270 13.43 2.59 33.60
N LYS A 271 13.00 2.44 32.34
CA LYS A 271 13.53 3.23 31.22
C LYS A 271 13.17 4.72 31.32
N LYS A 272 12.01 5.05 31.89
CA LYS A 272 11.59 6.44 32.14
C LYS A 272 12.38 7.08 33.28
N THR A 273 12.65 6.36 34.38
CA THR A 273 13.53 6.84 35.46
C THR A 273 14.99 7.00 35.01
N GLN A 274 15.51 6.10 34.18
CA GLN A 274 16.87 6.24 33.62
C GLN A 274 16.96 7.47 32.69
N SER A 275 15.94 7.67 31.85
CA SER A 275 15.83 8.84 30.98
C SER A 275 15.66 10.13 31.78
N GLU A 276 14.82 10.17 32.82
CA GLU A 276 14.63 11.38 33.65
C GLU A 276 15.88 11.74 34.46
N GLU A 277 16.68 10.77 34.92
CA GLU A 277 17.98 11.05 35.56
C GLU A 277 19.00 11.64 34.57
N ASP A 278 19.03 11.16 33.32
CA ASP A 278 19.90 11.71 32.26
C ASP A 278 19.52 13.15 31.87
N TYR A 279 18.22 13.50 31.85
CA TYR A 279 17.76 14.87 31.58
C TYR A 279 17.97 15.84 32.76
N ILE A 280 17.89 15.36 34.01
CA ILE A 280 18.13 16.20 35.19
C ILE A 280 19.62 16.56 35.30
N PHE A 281 20.53 15.66 34.91
CA PHE A 281 21.97 15.97 34.85
C PHE A 281 22.33 16.95 33.72
N PHE A 282 21.61 16.94 32.59
CA PHE A 282 21.84 17.84 31.46
C PHE A 282 21.12 19.21 31.57
N SER A 283 20.10 19.31 32.43
CA SER A 283 19.26 20.52 32.59
C SER A 283 19.87 21.58 33.53
N LEU A 284 20.91 21.26 34.29
CA LEU A 284 21.51 22.19 35.28
C LEU A 284 22.59 23.12 34.71
N GLU A 285 22.97 22.97 33.43
CA GLU A 285 24.11 23.70 32.84
C GLU A 285 23.75 24.80 31.82
N TRP A 286 22.46 25.01 31.48
CA TRP A 286 22.06 26.05 30.52
C TRP A 286 20.72 26.73 30.88
N SER A 287 20.79 27.76 31.73
CA SER A 287 19.69 28.71 31.98
C SER A 287 20.28 30.10 32.18
N PRO A 288 20.17 31.02 31.18
CA PRO A 288 19.30 32.18 31.45
C PRO A 288 18.55 32.84 30.26
N ILE A 289 18.44 32.24 29.05
CA ILE A 289 17.97 33.02 27.86
C ILE A 289 16.46 32.90 27.52
N LEU A 290 15.70 31.95 28.05
CA LEU A 290 14.32 31.69 27.57
C LEU A 290 13.16 32.07 28.51
N LYS A 291 13.40 32.90 29.54
CA LYS A 291 12.37 33.28 30.52
C LYS A 291 11.42 34.42 30.10
N SER A 292 11.45 34.90 28.85
CA SER A 292 10.72 36.13 28.48
C SER A 292 9.61 35.99 27.44
N TYR A 293 9.26 34.80 26.96
CA TYR A 293 8.15 34.64 26.03
C TYR A 293 7.38 33.35 26.31
N ILE A 294 6.35 33.44 27.17
CA ILE A 294 5.08 32.69 27.14
C ILE A 294 4.22 33.31 28.26
N ILE A 295 3.60 34.45 27.95
CA ILE A 295 2.27 34.81 28.45
C ILE A 295 1.58 35.48 27.26
N ILE A 296 0.64 34.74 26.66
CA ILE A 296 -0.61 35.07 25.97
C ILE A 296 -0.97 33.86 25.10
#